data_AF-A0A1S7LEM3-F1
#
_entry.id   AF-A0A1S7LEM3-F1
#
_cell.length_a   1.000
_cell.length_b   1.000
_cell.length_c   1.000
_cell.angle_alpha   90.00
_cell.angle_beta   90.00
_cell.angle_gamma   90.00
#
_symmetry.space_group_name_H-M   'P 1'
#
loop_
_entity.id
_entity.type
_entity.pdbx_description
1 polymer ?
#
loop_
_entity_poly.entity_id
_entity_poly.type
_entity_poly.pdbx_seq_one_letter_code
_entity_poly.pdbx_strand_id
1 'polypeptide(L)'
;MQYWFGLTIINSAIEPDHLDHWSKAAIEQLHQLELAPATRQTLNSHLRELAFLIEEQQSIDKQIKAQAITCGQQNRIERLKTADGVGHVVASTFAAELFHPERFNRPEQVAAYLGLAPMVRESGGKHDRGRLRPVGQKRLRSLLIEAAWIWRAKDEQAKAFYDRLLSRSSIPQKAIAALARKLAIKLWRLSLDPATA
;
A
#
# COMPACT_ATOMS: atom_id res chain seq x y z
N MET A 1 -6.10 27.04 -7.83
CA MET A 1 -5.54 26.27 -6.70
C MET A 1 -4.14 25.86 -7.11
N GLN A 2 -3.15 26.67 -6.76
CA GLN A 2 -1.74 26.47 -7.11
C GLN A 2 -1.19 25.32 -6.26
N TYR A 3 -0.87 24.21 -6.92
CA TYR A 3 -0.07 23.17 -6.32
C TYR A 3 1.38 23.67 -6.25
N TRP A 4 1.95 23.66 -5.05
CA TRP A 4 3.38 23.79 -4.80
C TRP A 4 4.10 22.48 -5.21
N PHE A 5 4.10 22.19 -6.52
CA PHE A 5 5.08 21.31 -7.13
C PHE A 5 5.99 22.18 -7.98
N GLY A 6 7.30 22.02 -7.79
CA GLY A 6 8.31 22.79 -8.47
C GLY A 6 9.35 23.24 -7.47
N LEU A 7 10.50 22.57 -7.50
CA LEU A 7 11.75 23.25 -7.17
C LEU A 7 11.87 24.39 -8.18
N THR A 8 11.37 25.59 -7.85
CA THR A 8 11.70 26.78 -8.62
C THR A 8 13.19 27.00 -8.42
N ILE A 9 13.99 26.42 -9.33
CA ILE A 9 15.44 26.34 -9.21
C ILE A 9 15.99 27.77 -9.24
N ILE A 10 16.72 28.10 -8.18
CA ILE A 10 17.66 29.22 -8.12
C ILE A 10 18.55 29.10 -9.38
N ASN A 11 18.43 30.04 -10.33
CA ASN A 11 19.14 30.18 -11.63
C ASN A 11 18.38 29.84 -12.92
N SER A 12 17.05 29.94 -12.97
CA SER A 12 16.32 29.88 -14.27
C SER A 12 16.38 28.52 -14.98
N ALA A 13 16.83 27.47 -14.30
CA ALA A 13 16.89 26.13 -14.86
C ALA A 13 15.45 25.59 -15.01
N ILE A 14 15.13 25.12 -16.22
CA ILE A 14 13.85 24.49 -16.53
C ILE A 14 13.81 23.14 -15.83
N GLU A 15 12.73 22.87 -15.10
CA GLU A 15 12.48 21.58 -14.47
C GLU A 15 12.37 20.49 -15.55
N PRO A 16 13.17 19.42 -15.49
CA PRO A 16 13.06 18.30 -16.41
C PRO A 16 11.65 17.70 -16.47
N ASP A 17 11.19 17.36 -17.68
CA ASP A 17 9.90 16.70 -17.88
C ASP A 17 9.87 15.35 -17.13
N HIS A 18 8.73 15.02 -16.53
CA HIS A 18 8.47 13.73 -15.86
C HIS A 18 9.28 13.44 -14.57
N LEU A 19 9.77 14.46 -13.87
CA LEU A 19 10.38 14.31 -12.54
C LEU A 19 9.46 13.65 -11.49
N ASP A 20 8.14 13.71 -11.68
CA ASP A 20 7.14 13.11 -10.79
C ASP A 20 7.36 11.61 -10.50
N HIS A 21 8.03 10.90 -11.41
CA HIS A 21 8.19 9.44 -11.34
C HIS A 21 9.64 8.99 -11.15
N TRP A 22 10.60 9.92 -11.00
CA TRP A 22 12.04 9.63 -10.85
C TRP A 22 12.55 8.57 -11.85
N SER A 23 12.08 8.67 -13.10
CA SER A 23 12.45 7.73 -14.15
C SER A 23 13.94 7.83 -14.46
N LYS A 24 14.53 6.78 -15.06
CA LYS A 24 15.91 6.83 -15.55
C LYS A 24 16.15 8.02 -16.49
N ALA A 25 15.16 8.36 -17.31
CA ALA A 25 15.22 9.51 -18.21
C ALA A 25 15.25 10.84 -17.44
N ALA A 26 14.43 10.99 -16.39
CA ALA A 26 14.43 12.18 -15.55
C ALA A 26 15.78 12.35 -14.81
N ILE A 27 16.37 11.24 -14.32
CA ILE A 27 17.71 11.26 -13.70
C ILE A 27 18.79 11.68 -14.71
N GLU A 28 18.73 11.18 -15.95
CA GLU A 28 19.68 11.57 -17.01
C GLU A 28 19.57 13.06 -17.36
N GLN A 29 18.34 13.59 -17.43
CA GLN A 29 18.12 15.02 -17.67
C GLN A 29 18.69 15.89 -16.53
N LEU A 30 18.62 15.44 -15.27
CA LEU A 30 19.25 16.14 -14.14
C LEU A 30 20.78 16.24 -14.29
N HIS A 31 21.43 15.25 -14.90
CA HIS A 31 22.86 15.32 -15.18
C HIS A 31 23.21 16.35 -16.26
N GLN A 32 22.27 16.68 -17.14
CA GLN A 32 22.48 17.62 -18.25
C GLN A 32 22.22 19.08 -17.88
N LEU A 33 21.54 19.36 -16.75
CA LEU A 33 21.24 20.73 -16.30
C LEU A 33 22.51 21.55 -16.07
N GLU A 34 22.65 22.74 -16.64
CA GLU A 34 23.78 23.63 -16.33
C GLU A 34 23.63 24.26 -14.94
N LEU A 35 24.55 23.93 -14.02
CA LEU A 35 24.49 24.35 -12.62
C LEU A 35 25.85 24.85 -12.14
N ALA A 36 25.84 25.81 -11.21
CA ALA A 36 27.05 26.28 -10.54
C ALA A 36 27.79 25.11 -9.85
N PRO A 37 29.13 25.13 -9.76
CA PRO A 37 29.92 23.98 -9.29
C PRO A 37 29.49 23.42 -7.92
N ALA A 38 29.22 24.29 -6.95
CA ALA A 38 28.75 23.86 -5.62
C ALA A 38 27.37 23.18 -5.67
N THR A 39 26.45 23.69 -6.50
CA THR A 39 25.11 23.10 -6.66
C THR A 39 25.19 21.76 -7.38
N ARG A 40 26.03 21.66 -8.42
CA ARG A 40 26.32 20.41 -9.13
C ARG A 40 26.83 19.33 -8.18
N GLN A 41 27.75 19.69 -7.30
CA GLN A 41 28.32 18.75 -6.33
C GLN A 41 27.24 18.21 -5.38
N THR A 42 26.37 19.07 -4.86
CA THR A 42 25.25 18.66 -4.00
C THR A 42 24.27 17.74 -4.74
N LEU A 43 23.87 18.10 -5.97
CA LEU A 43 22.99 17.28 -6.80
C LEU A 43 23.59 15.88 -7.04
N ASN A 44 24.86 15.81 -7.45
CA ASN A 44 25.55 14.54 -7.67
C ASN A 44 25.64 13.71 -6.38
N SER A 45 25.74 14.33 -5.20
CA SER A 45 25.70 13.62 -3.93
C SER A 45 24.35 12.94 -3.70
N HIS A 46 23.24 13.66 -3.89
CA HIS A 46 21.90 13.10 -3.74
C HIS A 46 21.56 12.06 -4.82
N LEU A 47 22.04 12.23 -6.05
CA LEU A 47 21.84 11.23 -7.10
C LEU A 47 22.57 9.91 -6.79
N ARG A 48 23.77 9.97 -6.19
CA ARG A 48 24.48 8.76 -5.71
C ARG A 48 23.72 8.08 -4.57
N GLU A 49 23.20 8.85 -3.63
CA GLU A 49 22.38 8.33 -2.53
C GLU A 49 21.09 7.68 -3.06
N LEU A 50 20.40 8.33 -4.00
CA LEU A 50 19.21 7.80 -4.65
C LEU A 50 19.51 6.48 -5.36
N ALA A 51 20.59 6.41 -6.14
CA ALA A 51 21.00 5.20 -6.83
C ALA A 51 21.25 4.05 -5.85
N PHE A 52 22.00 4.31 -4.77
CA PHE A 52 22.24 3.34 -3.71
C PHE A 52 20.94 2.83 -3.07
N LEU A 53 20.02 3.72 -2.72
CA LEU A 53 18.74 3.35 -2.10
C LEU A 53 17.86 2.51 -3.04
N ILE A 54 17.86 2.80 -4.34
CA ILE A 54 17.14 2.03 -5.35
C ILE A 54 17.72 0.61 -5.45
N GLU A 55 19.04 0.48 -5.49
CA GLU A 55 19.72 -0.82 -5.54
C GLU A 55 19.44 -1.65 -4.28
N GLU A 56 19.52 -1.02 -3.11
CA GLU A 56 19.26 -1.69 -1.83
C GLU A 56 17.79 -2.13 -1.72
N GLN A 57 16.85 -1.31 -2.17
CA GLN A 57 15.44 -1.68 -2.25
C GLN A 57 15.23 -2.92 -3.14
N GLN A 58 15.86 -2.95 -4.33
CA GLN A 58 15.77 -4.09 -5.24
C GLN A 58 16.39 -5.36 -4.65
N SER A 59 17.51 -5.22 -3.91
CA SER A 59 18.14 -6.33 -3.19
C SER A 59 17.20 -6.92 -2.15
N ILE A 60 16.58 -6.07 -1.32
CA ILE A 60 15.63 -6.48 -0.29
C ILE A 60 14.39 -7.15 -0.93
N ASP A 61 13.85 -6.59 -2.01
CA ASP A 61 12.71 -7.18 -2.72
C ASP A 61 13.02 -8.59 -3.25
N LYS A 62 14.24 -8.82 -3.74
CA LYS A 62 14.68 -10.17 -4.14
C LYS A 62 14.76 -11.11 -2.94
N GLN A 63 15.26 -10.65 -1.81
CA GLN A 63 15.34 -11.45 -0.58
C GLN A 63 13.95 -11.84 -0.07
N ILE A 64 12.98 -10.92 -0.07
CA ILE A 64 11.59 -11.21 0.32
C ILE A 64 10.98 -12.28 -0.58
N LYS A 65 11.18 -12.18 -1.90
CA LYS A 65 10.72 -13.18 -2.87
C LYS A 65 11.37 -14.55 -2.64
N ALA A 66 12.67 -14.58 -2.38
CA ALA A 66 13.38 -15.83 -2.09
C ALA A 66 12.88 -16.47 -0.79
N GLN A 67 12.65 -15.68 0.27
CA GLN A 67 12.11 -16.17 1.54
C GLN A 67 10.71 -16.78 1.37
N ALA A 68 9.85 -16.19 0.53
CA ALA A 68 8.52 -16.73 0.21
C ALA A 68 8.58 -18.16 -0.36
N ILE A 69 9.61 -18.46 -1.16
CA ILE A 69 9.86 -19.80 -1.70
C ILE A 69 10.36 -20.72 -0.58
N THR A 70 11.38 -20.29 0.17
CA THR A 70 11.97 -21.09 1.26
C THR A 70 10.96 -21.49 2.34
N CYS A 71 10.02 -20.61 2.68
CA CYS A 71 8.98 -20.91 3.68
C CYS A 71 7.72 -21.57 3.10
N GLY A 72 7.72 -21.94 1.81
CA GLY A 72 6.60 -22.62 1.15
C GLY A 72 5.34 -21.77 0.99
N GLN A 73 5.43 -20.44 1.14
CA GLN A 73 4.28 -19.53 1.02
C GLN A 73 4.07 -19.00 -0.41
N GLN A 74 4.97 -19.31 -1.35
CA GLN A 74 4.96 -18.77 -2.72
C GLN A 74 3.60 -18.94 -3.41
N ASN A 75 3.01 -20.13 -3.41
CA ASN A 75 1.71 -20.38 -4.05
C ASN A 75 0.59 -19.55 -3.42
N ARG A 76 0.59 -19.42 -2.09
CA ARG A 76 -0.37 -18.55 -1.39
C ARG A 76 -0.17 -17.09 -1.77
N ILE A 77 1.07 -16.60 -1.80
CA ILE A 77 1.40 -15.22 -2.17
C ILE A 77 0.96 -14.91 -3.60
N GLU A 78 1.22 -15.80 -4.56
CA GLU A 78 0.78 -15.62 -5.94
C GLU A 78 -0.75 -15.59 -6.07
N ARG A 79 -1.48 -16.42 -5.32
CA ARG A 79 -2.94 -16.36 -5.27
C ARG A 79 -3.45 -15.05 -4.67
N LEU A 80 -2.83 -14.56 -3.59
CA LEU A 80 -3.20 -13.28 -2.99
C LEU A 80 -3.00 -12.12 -3.97
N LYS A 81 -1.96 -12.17 -4.81
CA LYS A 81 -1.67 -11.15 -5.83
C LYS A 81 -2.68 -11.11 -6.98
N THR A 82 -3.56 -12.11 -7.11
CA THR A 82 -4.67 -12.07 -8.09
C THR A 82 -5.75 -11.06 -7.71
N ALA A 83 -5.79 -10.61 -6.45
CA ALA A 83 -6.65 -9.53 -6.05
C ALA A 83 -6.08 -8.18 -6.51
N ASP A 84 -6.89 -7.41 -7.22
CA ASP A 84 -6.54 -6.05 -7.61
C ASP A 84 -6.10 -5.20 -6.40
N GLY A 85 -5.02 -4.44 -6.60
CA GLY A 85 -4.40 -3.63 -5.56
C GLY A 85 -3.47 -4.38 -4.62
N VAL A 86 -3.34 -5.71 -4.74
CA VAL A 86 -2.44 -6.51 -3.91
C VAL A 86 -1.14 -6.84 -4.66
N GLY A 87 -0.08 -6.12 -4.30
CA GLY A 87 1.28 -6.40 -4.74
C GLY A 87 1.99 -7.45 -3.86
N HIS A 88 3.22 -7.79 -4.24
CA HIS A 88 4.03 -8.79 -3.52
C HIS A 88 4.23 -8.43 -2.05
N VAL A 89 4.56 -7.18 -1.72
CA VAL A 89 4.75 -6.74 -0.32
C VAL A 89 3.48 -6.93 0.51
N VAL A 90 2.31 -6.57 -0.02
CA VAL A 90 1.03 -6.72 0.68
C VAL A 90 0.69 -8.19 0.88
N ALA A 91 0.84 -9.00 -0.17
CA ALA A 91 0.61 -10.44 -0.13
C ALA A 91 1.53 -11.16 0.87
N SER A 92 2.84 -10.91 0.80
CA SER A 92 3.84 -11.51 1.70
C SER A 92 3.61 -11.10 3.16
N THR A 93 3.33 -9.82 3.41
CA THR A 93 3.03 -9.33 4.77
C THR A 93 1.74 -9.95 5.32
N PHE A 94 0.69 -10.05 4.49
CA PHE A 94 -0.57 -10.67 4.89
C PHE A 94 -0.42 -12.17 5.16
N ALA A 95 0.35 -12.86 4.31
CA ALA A 95 0.64 -14.28 4.48
C ALA A 95 1.38 -14.55 5.80
N ALA A 96 2.41 -13.74 6.09
CA ALA A 96 3.19 -13.82 7.32
C ALA A 96 2.37 -13.52 8.58
N GLU A 97 1.52 -12.48 8.56
CA GLU A 97 0.73 -12.07 9.74
C GLU A 97 -0.34 -13.12 10.12
N LEU A 98 -1.01 -13.72 9.12
CA LEU A 98 -2.01 -14.75 9.38
C LEU A 98 -1.36 -16.09 9.71
N PHE A 99 -0.27 -16.43 9.03
CA PHE A 99 0.44 -17.71 9.02
C PHE A 99 -0.48 -18.92 8.76
N HIS A 100 -1.36 -19.26 9.71
CA HIS A 100 -2.43 -20.26 9.64
C HIS A 100 -3.80 -19.60 9.40
N PRO A 101 -4.26 -19.39 8.15
CA PRO A 101 -5.56 -18.79 7.87
C PRO A 101 -6.76 -19.61 8.37
N GLU A 102 -6.61 -20.93 8.50
CA GLU A 102 -7.60 -21.91 8.97
C GLU A 102 -8.00 -21.73 10.44
N ARG A 103 -7.20 -21.03 11.24
CA ARG A 103 -7.52 -20.76 12.67
C ARG A 103 -8.75 -19.88 12.85
N PHE A 104 -9.17 -19.18 11.80
CA PHE A 104 -10.33 -18.28 11.83
C PHE A 104 -11.53 -19.01 11.23
N ASN A 105 -12.64 -19.02 11.96
CA ASN A 105 -13.90 -19.62 11.48
C ASN A 105 -14.81 -18.60 10.81
N ARG A 106 -14.61 -17.32 11.11
CA ARG A 106 -15.51 -16.24 10.73
C ARG A 106 -14.75 -15.03 10.17
N PRO A 107 -15.26 -14.37 9.12
CA PRO A 107 -14.61 -13.21 8.52
C PRO A 107 -14.45 -12.04 9.50
N GLU A 108 -15.35 -11.91 10.47
CA GLU A 108 -15.25 -10.86 11.50
C GLU A 108 -14.03 -11.04 12.41
N GLN A 109 -13.60 -12.30 12.66
CA GLN A 109 -12.44 -12.59 13.48
C GLN A 109 -11.15 -12.11 12.80
N VAL A 110 -11.04 -12.32 11.49
CA VAL A 110 -9.91 -11.83 10.68
C VAL A 110 -9.88 -10.30 10.68
N ALA A 111 -11.02 -9.66 10.44
CA ALA A 111 -11.12 -8.20 10.47
C ALA A 111 -10.74 -7.63 11.85
N ALA A 112 -11.13 -8.30 12.94
CA ALA A 112 -10.78 -7.90 14.29
C ALA A 112 -9.29 -8.10 14.62
N TYR A 113 -8.72 -9.23 14.18
CA TYR A 113 -7.30 -9.56 14.35
C TYR A 113 -6.39 -8.55 13.63
N LEU A 114 -6.75 -8.19 12.39
CA LEU A 114 -6.02 -7.21 11.58
C LEU A 114 -6.27 -5.74 11.96
N GLY A 115 -7.05 -5.48 13.01
CA GLY A 115 -7.34 -4.11 13.44
C GLY A 115 -8.21 -3.31 12.47
N LEU A 116 -8.97 -3.99 11.61
CA LEU A 116 -9.88 -3.42 10.62
C LEU A 116 -11.34 -3.41 11.10
N ALA A 117 -11.66 -4.05 12.22
CA ALA A 117 -12.96 -3.96 12.86
C ALA A 117 -13.19 -2.58 13.50
N PRO A 118 -14.41 -2.03 13.43
CA PRO A 118 -14.72 -0.79 14.11
C PRO A 118 -14.85 -1.05 15.61
N MET A 119 -14.46 -0.09 16.42
CA MET A 119 -14.76 -0.08 17.85
C MET A 119 -16.24 0.28 17.99
N VAL A 120 -16.98 -0.59 18.66
CA VAL A 120 -18.37 -0.32 19.07
C VAL A 120 -18.31 0.13 20.51
N ARG A 121 -18.76 1.36 20.77
CA ARG A 121 -19.05 1.84 22.13
C ARG A 121 -20.56 1.88 22.27
N GLU A 122 -21.08 1.09 23.19
CA GLU A 122 -22.49 1.01 23.49
C GLU A 122 -22.68 1.38 24.96
N SER A 123 -23.21 2.58 25.20
CA SER A 123 -23.65 3.03 26.52
C SER A 123 -24.95 3.83 26.37
N GLY A 124 -25.95 3.52 27.20
CA GLY A 124 -27.17 4.31 27.34
C GLY A 124 -27.91 4.68 26.04
N GLY A 125 -28.00 3.76 25.08
CA GLY A 125 -28.77 3.96 23.83
C GLY A 125 -28.06 4.77 22.72
N LYS A 126 -26.80 5.16 22.90
CA LYS A 126 -25.98 5.77 21.82
C LYS A 126 -25.04 4.74 21.19
N HIS A 127 -25.13 4.59 19.87
CA HIS A 127 -24.27 3.70 19.08
C HIS A 127 -23.22 4.51 18.31
N ASP A 128 -22.07 4.78 18.94
CA ASP A 128 -20.95 5.40 18.21
C ASP A 128 -20.05 4.33 17.59
N ARG A 129 -19.87 4.42 16.26
CA ARG A 129 -18.95 3.62 15.46
C ARG A 129 -17.90 4.56 14.85
N GLY A 130 -16.92 4.93 15.68
CA GLY A 130 -15.96 5.98 15.36
C GLY A 130 -14.61 5.47 14.85
N ARG A 131 -13.90 4.68 15.68
CA ARG A 131 -12.47 4.38 15.51
C ARG A 131 -12.24 2.92 15.15
N LEU A 132 -11.18 2.63 14.39
CA LEU A 132 -10.70 1.25 14.26
C LEU A 132 -10.10 0.77 15.58
N ARG A 133 -10.20 -0.54 15.85
CA ARG A 133 -9.57 -1.13 17.05
C ARG A 133 -8.04 -0.94 16.97
N PRO A 134 -7.37 -0.49 18.05
CA PRO A 134 -5.92 -0.34 18.09
C PRO A 134 -5.23 -1.69 18.36
N VAL A 135 -5.54 -2.69 17.54
CA VAL A 135 -5.04 -4.07 17.64
C VAL A 135 -4.48 -4.48 16.27
N GLY A 136 -3.62 -5.49 16.24
CA GLY A 136 -3.01 -6.02 15.02
C GLY A 136 -1.81 -5.22 14.52
N GLN A 137 -1.11 -5.75 13.52
CA GLN A 137 0.06 -5.11 12.95
C GLN A 137 -0.31 -3.81 12.21
N LYS A 138 0.14 -2.67 12.75
CA LYS A 138 -0.15 -1.32 12.20
C LYS A 138 0.28 -1.21 10.73
N ARG A 139 1.43 -1.79 10.38
CA ARG A 139 1.99 -1.73 9.02
C ARG A 139 1.10 -2.46 8.01
N LEU A 140 0.65 -3.67 8.32
CA LEU A 140 -0.27 -4.41 7.45
C LEU A 140 -1.60 -3.67 7.25
N ARG A 141 -2.14 -3.04 8.31
CA ARG A 141 -3.35 -2.24 8.17
C ARG A 141 -3.16 -1.07 7.19
N SER A 142 -2.04 -0.34 7.27
CA SER A 142 -1.73 0.72 6.29
C SER A 142 -1.61 0.15 4.88
N LEU A 143 -0.88 -0.97 4.72
CA LEU A 143 -0.74 -1.65 3.42
C LEU A 143 -2.09 -2.07 2.83
N LEU A 144 -3.02 -2.57 3.65
CA LEU A 144 -4.36 -2.96 3.21
C LEU A 144 -5.24 -1.76 2.83
N ILE A 145 -5.03 -0.60 3.46
CA ILE A 145 -5.71 0.65 3.09
C ILE A 145 -5.19 1.14 1.73
N GLU A 146 -3.88 1.16 1.52
CA GLU A 146 -3.29 1.53 0.23
C GLU A 146 -3.72 0.57 -0.89
N ALA A 147 -3.70 -0.74 -0.61
CA ALA A 147 -4.21 -1.75 -1.54
C ALA A 147 -5.69 -1.53 -1.88
N ALA A 148 -6.51 -1.11 -0.90
CA ALA A 148 -7.91 -0.80 -1.14
C ALA A 148 -8.10 0.43 -2.03
N TRP A 149 -7.21 1.44 -1.97
CA TRP A 149 -7.27 2.59 -2.89
C TRP A 149 -7.01 2.16 -4.33
N ILE A 150 -6.00 1.31 -4.53
CA ILE A 150 -5.70 0.77 -5.87
C ILE A 150 -6.84 -0.15 -6.34
N TRP A 151 -7.39 -0.99 -5.46
CA TRP A 151 -8.53 -1.84 -5.78
C TRP A 151 -9.74 -1.02 -6.21
N ARG A 152 -10.07 0.05 -5.48
CA ARG A 152 -11.13 1.01 -5.84
C ARG A 152 -10.92 1.60 -7.24
N ALA A 153 -9.69 1.91 -7.62
CA ALA A 153 -9.39 2.51 -8.91
C ALA A 153 -9.50 1.52 -10.09
N LYS A 154 -9.33 0.23 -9.84
CA LYS A 154 -9.29 -0.82 -10.88
C LYS A 154 -10.57 -1.64 -11.01
N ASP A 155 -11.42 -1.68 -9.97
CA ASP A 155 -12.59 -2.56 -9.89
C ASP A 155 -13.87 -1.73 -9.65
N GLU A 156 -14.81 -1.82 -10.59
CA GLU A 156 -16.06 -1.05 -10.55
C GLU A 156 -16.97 -1.45 -9.37
N GLN A 157 -16.94 -2.72 -8.93
CA GLN A 157 -17.71 -3.17 -7.76
C GLN A 157 -17.11 -2.65 -6.45
N ALA A 158 -15.78 -2.60 -6.38
CA ALA A 158 -15.06 -2.01 -5.25
C ALA A 158 -15.36 -0.50 -5.15
N LYS A 159 -15.33 0.19 -6.29
CA LYS A 159 -15.70 1.61 -6.40
C LYS A 159 -17.15 1.86 -5.97
N ALA A 160 -18.11 1.10 -6.50
CA ALA A 160 -19.52 1.23 -6.14
C ALA A 160 -19.78 0.96 -4.64
N PHE A 161 -19.06 0.02 -4.04
CA PHE A 161 -19.14 -0.23 -2.60
C PHE A 161 -18.60 0.95 -1.79
N TYR A 162 -17.45 1.51 -2.19
CA TYR A 162 -16.86 2.69 -1.56
C TYR A 162 -17.80 3.90 -1.67
N ASP A 163 -18.32 4.20 -2.86
CA ASP A 163 -19.18 5.37 -3.10
C ASP A 163 -20.49 5.28 -2.29
N ARG A 164 -21.07 4.08 -2.15
CA ARG A 164 -22.25 3.83 -1.29
C ARG A 164 -21.97 4.07 0.19
N LEU A 165 -20.76 3.76 0.67
CA LEU A 165 -20.40 4.02 2.06
C LEU A 165 -20.05 5.49 2.29
N LEU A 166 -19.43 6.12 1.29
CA LEU A 166 -19.13 7.54 1.31
C LEU A 166 -20.41 8.36 1.36
N SER A 167 -21.43 8.05 0.55
CA SER A 167 -22.71 8.77 0.58
C SER A 167 -23.46 8.67 1.91
N ARG A 168 -23.24 7.61 2.69
CA ARG A 168 -23.87 7.41 4.01
C ARG A 168 -23.13 8.07 5.16
N SER A 169 -21.80 8.13 5.08
CA SER A 169 -20.94 8.57 6.19
C SER A 169 -20.31 9.94 5.97
N SER A 170 -20.25 10.39 4.72
CA SER A 170 -19.53 11.58 4.24
C SER A 170 -18.05 11.64 4.63
N ILE A 171 -17.46 10.51 5.06
CA ILE A 171 -16.07 10.43 5.54
C ILE A 171 -15.29 9.42 4.67
N PRO A 172 -14.41 9.88 3.76
CA PRO A 172 -13.60 9.03 2.89
C PRO A 172 -12.81 7.96 3.64
N GLN A 173 -12.22 8.32 4.79
CA GLN A 173 -11.41 7.42 5.61
C GLN A 173 -12.23 6.25 6.17
N LYS A 174 -13.51 6.46 6.48
CA LYS A 174 -14.41 5.39 6.94
C LYS A 174 -14.78 4.45 5.79
N ALA A 175 -15.06 5.02 4.61
CA ALA A 175 -15.39 4.25 3.41
C ALA A 175 -14.20 3.38 2.96
N ILE A 176 -12.98 3.94 2.90
CA ILE A 176 -11.80 3.16 2.50
C ILE A 176 -11.41 2.11 3.53
N ALA A 177 -11.52 2.39 4.83
CA ALA A 177 -11.26 1.40 5.88
C ALA A 177 -12.24 0.21 5.80
N ALA A 178 -13.50 0.47 5.45
CA ALA A 178 -14.48 -0.57 5.21
C ALA A 178 -14.19 -1.37 3.93
N LEU A 179 -13.72 -0.72 2.86
CA LEU A 179 -13.25 -1.41 1.65
C LEU A 179 -12.01 -2.28 1.95
N ALA A 180 -11.05 -1.78 2.72
CA ALA A 180 -9.88 -2.52 3.18
C ALA A 180 -10.28 -3.75 4.02
N ARG A 181 -11.32 -3.64 4.87
CA ARG A 181 -11.90 -4.80 5.57
C ARG A 181 -12.43 -5.84 4.59
N LYS A 182 -13.16 -5.41 3.55
CA LYS A 182 -13.69 -6.30 2.51
C LYS A 182 -12.55 -6.98 1.75
N LEU A 183 -11.48 -6.25 1.43
CA LEU A 183 -10.28 -6.78 0.80
C LEU A 183 -9.60 -7.83 1.68
N ALA A 184 -9.38 -7.54 2.96
CA ALA A 184 -8.77 -8.48 3.89
C ALA A 184 -9.55 -9.81 4.01
N ILE A 185 -10.89 -9.74 4.00
CA ILE A 185 -11.75 -10.94 3.97
C ILE A 185 -11.60 -11.70 2.66
N LYS A 186 -11.52 -11.00 1.52
CA LYS A 186 -11.24 -11.62 0.20
C LYS A 186 -9.89 -12.36 0.22
N LEU A 187 -8.83 -11.73 0.73
CA LEU A 187 -7.50 -12.32 0.86
C LEU A 187 -7.45 -13.53 1.80
N TRP A 188 -8.19 -13.48 2.91
CA TRP A 188 -8.31 -14.63 3.80
C TRP A 188 -8.98 -15.82 3.10
N ARG A 189 -10.06 -15.61 2.35
CA ARG A 189 -10.70 -16.69 1.56
C ARG A 189 -9.75 -17.30 0.54
N LEU A 190 -9.04 -16.46 -0.22
CA LEU A 190 -8.00 -16.92 -1.17
C LEU A 190 -6.85 -17.68 -0.48
N SER A 191 -6.63 -17.44 0.82
CA SER A 191 -5.62 -18.18 1.59
C SER A 191 -6.09 -19.57 2.01
N LEU A 192 -7.41 -19.80 2.11
CA LEU A 192 -8.01 -21.08 2.52
C LEU A 192 -8.19 -22.05 1.36
N ASP A 193 -8.37 -21.55 0.14
CA ASP A 193 -8.61 -22.41 -1.02
C ASP A 193 -7.40 -23.35 -1.24
N PRO A 194 -7.57 -24.68 -1.37
CA PRO A 194 -6.44 -25.60 -1.52
C PRO A 194 -5.98 -25.83 -2.98
N ALA A 195 -6.45 -25.10 -3.99
CA ALA A 195 -6.19 -25.48 -5.39
C ALA A 195 -5.70 -24.33 -6.29
N THR A 196 -4.40 -24.32 -6.57
CA THR A 196 -3.82 -24.37 -7.93
C THR A 196 -2.34 -24.70 -7.73
N ALA A 197 -2.06 -26.00 -7.65
CA ALA A 197 -0.73 -26.57 -7.85
C ALA A 197 -0.59 -26.91 -9.34
#